data_AF-A0A6P8JPU6-F1
#
_entry.id   AF-A0A6P8JPU6-F1
#
_cell.length_a   1.000
_cell.length_b   1.000
_cell.length_c   1.000
_cell.angle_alpha   90.00
_cell.angle_beta   90.00
_cell.angle_gamma   90.00
#
_symmetry.space_group_name_H-M   'P 1'
#
loop_
_entity.id
_entity.type
_entity.pdbx_description
1 polymer ?
#
loop_
_entity_poly.entity_id
_entity_poly.type
_entity_poly.pdbx_seq_one_letter_code
_entity_poly.pdbx_strand_id
1 'polypeptide(L)'
;MLLSVVAHRSTMSDAAAANGSPSPAPTPEVPATELAQLALEDEPKVSFSDQFKAFSKFGDSKSDGKLITLSQSDKWMKQAKVIDKKITTTDTGIHFKKFKAMKISLSDYNKFLDDLAKTKKVELSEIKQKLASCGAPGVVSVSAGKAAAAVDRLTDTSKYTGSHKERFDASGKGKGIAGRRNVVDGSGYVSGYQHKDTYDNAH
;
A
#
# COMPACT_ATOMS: atom_id res chain seq x y z
N MET A 1 54.11 -44.94 -26.71
CA MET A 1 55.56 -45.05 -26.47
C MET A 1 55.94 -44.02 -25.42
N LEU A 2 56.16 -44.48 -24.18
CA LEU A 2 57.47 -44.64 -23.52
C LEU A 2 57.72 -43.40 -22.62
N LEU A 3 57.58 -43.55 -21.29
CA LEU A 3 58.66 -43.65 -20.29
C LEU A 3 59.37 -42.29 -20.04
N SER A 4 59.84 -41.88 -18.87
CA SER A 4 59.75 -42.28 -17.45
C SER A 4 60.79 -41.40 -16.71
N VAL A 5 60.60 -41.12 -15.41
CA VAL A 5 61.66 -41.08 -14.35
C VAL A 5 62.63 -39.86 -14.37
N VAL A 6 62.84 -39.10 -13.27
CA VAL A 6 63.77 -39.29 -12.10
C VAL A 6 63.48 -38.13 -11.10
N ALA A 7 62.95 -38.32 -9.88
CA ALA A 7 63.57 -38.72 -8.59
C ALA A 7 64.64 -37.79 -8.00
N HIS A 8 64.45 -37.30 -6.75
CA HIS A 8 65.46 -37.00 -5.69
C HIS A 8 64.67 -36.76 -4.35
N ARG A 9 64.40 -37.77 -3.50
CA ARG A 9 65.16 -38.33 -2.35
C ARG A 9 65.41 -37.38 -1.16
N SER A 10 64.84 -37.71 0.02
CA SER A 10 65.53 -37.91 1.33
C SER A 10 64.52 -38.28 2.45
N THR A 11 64.48 -39.56 2.91
CA THR A 11 64.99 -40.13 4.21
C THR A 11 64.03 -40.01 5.40
N MET A 12 63.30 -41.06 5.81
CA MET A 12 63.56 -42.02 6.94
C MET A 12 63.62 -41.33 8.32
N SER A 13 62.85 -41.66 9.37
CA SER A 13 62.58 -42.94 10.08
C SER A 13 61.24 -42.82 10.87
N ASP A 14 60.52 -43.82 11.40
CA ASP A 14 60.90 -45.04 12.11
C ASP A 14 59.72 -46.05 12.23
N ALA A 15 60.08 -47.35 12.25
CA ALA A 15 59.46 -48.59 12.74
C ALA A 15 57.93 -48.73 12.96
N ALA A 16 57.22 -49.64 12.25
CA ALA A 16 57.09 -51.12 12.43
C ALA A 16 55.86 -51.50 13.32
N ALA A 17 54.99 -52.48 13.07
CA ALA A 17 54.92 -53.58 12.10
C ALA A 17 53.46 -54.08 11.94
N ALA A 18 53.15 -54.48 10.70
CA ALA A 18 52.33 -55.62 10.24
C ALA A 18 51.05 -56.10 10.98
N ASN A 19 49.96 -56.08 10.21
CA ASN A 19 49.16 -57.23 9.72
C ASN A 19 47.69 -57.34 10.17
N GLY A 20 46.77 -57.44 9.19
CA GLY A 20 45.43 -58.01 9.34
C GLY A 20 44.23 -57.06 9.13
N SER A 21 43.67 -57.03 7.92
CA SER A 21 42.22 -56.85 7.70
C SER A 21 41.51 -58.21 7.84
N PRO A 22 40.18 -58.33 8.08
CA PRO A 22 39.11 -57.41 7.62
C PRO A 22 37.88 -57.19 8.55
N SER A 23 37.17 -56.07 8.31
CA SER A 23 35.70 -55.87 8.45
C SER A 23 35.01 -55.86 9.84
N PRO A 24 33.79 -55.28 9.97
CA PRO A 24 33.51 -54.23 10.96
C PRO A 24 32.38 -54.56 11.96
N ALA A 25 32.16 -53.62 12.89
CA ALA A 25 31.23 -53.60 14.04
C ALA A 25 31.85 -54.16 15.35
N PRO A 26 31.42 -53.72 16.55
CA PRO A 26 30.36 -52.78 16.93
C PRO A 26 30.84 -51.66 17.90
N THR A 27 30.04 -50.63 18.15
CA THR A 27 30.16 -49.82 19.38
C THR A 27 28.81 -49.75 20.10
N PRO A 28 28.75 -50.13 21.39
CA PRO A 28 27.57 -50.00 22.25
C PRO A 28 27.52 -48.64 22.96
N GLU A 29 26.28 -48.16 23.19
CA GLU A 29 25.68 -47.40 24.33
C GLU A 29 26.52 -46.27 25.01
N VAL A 30 26.00 -45.10 25.44
CA VAL A 30 24.86 -44.78 26.34
C VAL A 30 24.56 -43.23 26.29
N PRO A 31 23.65 -42.60 27.09
CA PRO A 31 22.52 -41.78 26.59
C PRO A 31 22.51 -40.29 27.05
N ALA A 32 21.87 -39.38 26.32
CA ALA A 32 21.46 -38.07 26.85
C ALA A 32 20.37 -37.40 25.98
N THR A 33 19.16 -37.40 26.52
CA THR A 33 18.13 -36.34 26.48
C THR A 33 18.54 -35.02 25.82
N GLU A 34 18.11 -34.70 24.58
CA GLU A 34 17.91 -33.29 24.15
C GLU A 34 17.28 -33.02 22.76
N LEU A 35 16.86 -34.01 21.96
CA LEU A 35 16.46 -33.74 20.56
C LEU A 35 15.17 -34.46 20.13
N ALA A 36 14.07 -34.25 20.85
CA ALA A 36 12.75 -34.74 20.39
C ALA A 36 11.58 -33.82 20.76
N GLN A 37 11.81 -32.51 20.81
CA GLN A 37 10.74 -31.50 20.86
C GLN A 37 11.12 -30.34 19.95
N LEU A 38 10.83 -30.45 18.65
CA LEU A 38 10.91 -29.33 17.69
C LEU A 38 10.21 -29.66 16.36
N ALA A 39 9.06 -30.31 16.40
CA ALA A 39 8.26 -30.55 15.20
C ALA A 39 6.77 -30.63 15.51
N LEU A 40 6.16 -29.49 15.86
CA LEU A 40 4.74 -29.14 15.66
C LEU A 40 4.51 -27.70 16.17
N GLU A 41 3.83 -26.89 15.36
CA GLU A 41 3.53 -25.44 15.50
C GLU A 41 4.51 -24.45 14.84
N ASP A 42 4.74 -24.61 13.52
CA ASP A 42 5.04 -23.46 12.65
C ASP A 42 3.72 -22.93 12.07
N GLU A 43 2.88 -22.36 12.94
CA GLU A 43 1.90 -21.37 12.53
C GLU A 43 2.67 -20.08 12.29
N PRO A 44 2.59 -19.42 11.11
CA PRO A 44 3.24 -18.13 10.93
C PRO A 44 2.53 -17.15 11.85
N LYS A 45 3.08 -16.96 13.05
CA LYS A 45 2.58 -16.02 14.05
C LYS A 45 2.83 -14.63 13.50
N VAL A 46 1.94 -14.18 12.62
CA VAL A 46 2.05 -12.92 11.88
C VAL A 46 2.28 -11.83 12.91
N SER A 47 3.50 -11.33 12.98
CA SER A 47 3.86 -10.42 14.04
C SER A 47 3.21 -9.07 13.77
N PHE A 48 2.93 -8.31 14.84
CA PHE A 48 2.40 -6.95 14.70
C PHE A 48 3.24 -6.08 13.75
N SER A 49 4.56 -6.29 13.72
CA SER A 49 5.49 -5.60 12.83
C SER A 49 5.33 -6.02 11.36
N ASP A 50 5.14 -7.32 11.11
CA ASP A 50 4.91 -7.82 9.75
C ASP A 50 3.59 -7.31 9.20
N GLN A 51 2.57 -7.27 10.05
CA GLN A 51 1.27 -6.75 9.71
C GLN A 51 1.31 -5.24 9.46
N PHE A 52 2.05 -4.50 10.29
CA PHE A 52 2.33 -3.08 10.04
C PHE A 52 2.97 -2.86 8.67
N LYS A 53 3.97 -3.67 8.31
CA LYS A 53 4.65 -3.58 7.00
C LYS A 53 3.73 -3.93 5.85
N ALA A 54 2.90 -4.96 6.02
CA ALA A 54 1.91 -5.37 5.02
C ALA A 54 0.89 -4.26 4.74
N PHE A 55 0.28 -3.68 5.77
CA PHE A 55 -0.66 -2.56 5.61
C PHE A 55 0.00 -1.26 5.14
N SER A 56 1.27 -1.03 5.50
CA SER A 56 2.02 0.14 5.06
C SER A 56 2.35 0.11 3.56
N LYS A 57 2.44 -1.08 2.95
CA LYS A 57 2.59 -1.26 1.50
C LYS A 57 1.26 -1.34 0.76
N PHE A 58 0.19 -1.67 1.47
CA PHE A 58 -1.12 -1.87 0.87
C PHE A 58 -1.65 -0.59 0.21
N GLY A 59 -1.84 -0.61 -1.11
CA GLY A 59 -2.37 0.54 -1.87
C GLY A 59 -1.40 1.71 -2.06
N ASP A 60 -0.12 1.58 -1.69
CA ASP A 60 0.95 2.49 -2.07
C ASP A 60 2.13 1.66 -2.60
N SER A 61 2.12 1.36 -3.91
CA SER A 61 3.12 0.50 -4.56
C SER A 61 4.55 1.04 -4.47
N LYS A 62 4.74 2.31 -4.09
CA LYS A 62 6.06 2.94 -3.90
C LYS A 62 6.51 2.95 -2.44
N SER A 63 5.69 2.45 -1.52
CA SER A 63 6.00 2.47 -0.09
C SER A 63 6.98 1.36 0.30
N ASP A 64 8.00 1.71 1.08
CA ASP A 64 8.95 0.76 1.67
C ASP A 64 8.32 -0.11 2.77
N GLY A 65 7.11 0.23 3.21
CA GLY A 65 6.43 -0.44 4.33
C GLY A 65 6.94 -0.02 5.71
N LYS A 66 7.75 1.04 5.79
CA LYS A 66 8.27 1.60 7.05
C LYS A 66 7.33 2.62 7.70
N LEU A 67 6.47 3.22 6.91
CA LEU A 67 5.57 4.30 7.32
C LEU A 67 4.13 3.97 6.92
N ILE A 68 3.20 4.21 7.83
CA ILE A 68 1.76 4.00 7.60
C ILE A 68 1.02 5.34 7.52
N THR A 69 0.00 5.42 6.66
CA THR A 69 -0.89 6.59 6.57
C THR A 69 -2.19 6.34 7.31
N LEU A 70 -2.93 7.42 7.64
CA LEU A 70 -4.23 7.30 8.32
C LEU A 70 -5.20 6.36 7.59
N SER A 71 -5.27 6.47 6.26
CA SER A 71 -6.15 5.62 5.45
C SER A 71 -5.79 4.14 5.58
N GLN A 72 -4.50 3.80 5.65
CA GLN A 72 -4.07 2.41 5.82
C GLN A 72 -4.26 1.91 7.26
N SER A 73 -3.98 2.74 8.27
CA SER A 73 -4.24 2.37 9.67
C SER A 73 -5.73 2.17 9.93
N ASP A 74 -6.61 3.00 9.35
CA ASP A 74 -8.05 2.83 9.48
C ASP A 74 -8.53 1.53 8.81
N LYS A 75 -7.98 1.16 7.65
CA LYS A 75 -8.28 -0.14 7.02
C LYS A 75 -7.82 -1.29 7.89
N TRP A 76 -6.62 -1.21 8.46
CA TRP A 76 -6.10 -2.22 9.37
C TRP A 76 -6.98 -2.38 10.60
N MET A 77 -7.34 -1.28 11.27
CA MET A 77 -8.20 -1.32 12.46
C MET A 77 -9.63 -1.80 12.17
N LYS A 78 -10.16 -1.52 10.98
CA LYS A 78 -11.45 -2.07 10.52
C LYS A 78 -11.36 -3.56 10.27
N GLN A 79 -10.30 -4.01 9.59
CA GLN A 79 -10.08 -5.42 9.28
C GLN A 79 -9.84 -6.25 10.54
N ALA A 80 -9.11 -5.69 11.51
CA ALA A 80 -8.88 -6.28 12.83
C ALA A 80 -10.11 -6.22 13.76
N LYS A 81 -11.23 -5.63 13.32
CA LYS A 81 -12.44 -5.42 14.13
C LYS A 81 -12.15 -4.74 15.47
N VAL A 82 -11.17 -3.83 15.49
CA VAL A 82 -10.84 -2.97 16.64
C VAL A 82 -11.77 -1.77 16.69
N ILE A 83 -12.17 -1.26 15.51
CA ILE A 83 -13.19 -0.22 15.39
C ILE A 83 -14.57 -0.83 15.67
N ASP A 84 -15.20 -0.32 16.73
CA ASP A 84 -16.54 -0.68 17.20
C ASP A 84 -17.22 0.60 17.74
N LYS A 85 -18.32 0.52 18.49
CA LYS A 85 -18.99 1.68 19.10
C LYS A 85 -18.09 2.50 20.04
N LYS A 86 -17.08 1.86 20.65
CA LYS A 86 -16.14 2.52 21.59
C LYS A 86 -15.02 3.28 20.86
N ILE A 87 -14.38 2.63 19.88
CA ILE A 87 -13.29 3.20 19.08
C ILE A 87 -13.84 3.53 17.71
N THR A 88 -14.08 4.81 17.43
CA THR A 88 -14.63 5.24 16.14
C THR A 88 -13.53 5.72 15.20
N THR A 89 -13.81 5.76 13.90
CA THR A 89 -12.91 6.35 12.89
C THR A 89 -12.63 7.83 13.12
N THR A 90 -13.53 8.53 13.82
CA THR A 90 -13.30 9.93 14.22
C THR A 90 -12.20 10.01 15.28
N ASP A 91 -12.23 9.10 16.25
CA ASP A 91 -11.21 9.05 17.30
C ASP A 91 -9.83 8.69 16.74
N THR A 92 -9.75 7.69 15.85
CA THR A 92 -8.50 7.32 15.17
C THR A 92 -7.96 8.49 14.35
N GLY A 93 -8.83 9.19 13.62
CA GLY A 93 -8.48 10.40 12.86
C GLY A 93 -7.92 11.53 13.73
N ILE A 94 -8.57 11.84 14.86
CA ILE A 94 -8.12 12.90 15.79
C ILE A 94 -6.75 12.55 16.38
N HIS A 95 -6.57 11.31 16.86
CA HIS A 95 -5.31 10.88 17.47
C HIS A 95 -4.17 10.81 16.46
N PHE A 96 -4.45 10.39 15.23
CA PHE A 96 -3.45 10.40 14.16
C PHE A 96 -3.04 11.82 13.78
N LYS A 97 -4.00 12.76 13.72
CA LYS A 97 -3.73 14.16 13.37
C LYS A 97 -2.86 14.89 14.40
N LYS A 98 -2.84 14.45 15.67
CA LYS A 98 -1.96 14.98 16.72
C LYS A 98 -0.47 14.89 16.36
N PHE A 99 -0.07 13.85 15.61
CA PHE A 99 1.32 13.66 15.17
C PHE A 99 1.76 14.69 14.11
N LYS A 100 0.83 15.49 13.55
CA LYS A 100 1.09 16.51 12.52
C LYS A 100 1.85 15.98 11.29
N ALA A 101 1.82 14.67 11.07
CA ALA A 101 2.51 13.99 9.99
C ALA A 101 1.52 13.31 9.03
N MET A 102 1.87 13.23 7.75
CA MET A 102 1.05 12.50 6.76
C MET A 102 1.22 10.98 6.86
N LYS A 103 2.42 10.55 7.27
CA LYS A 103 2.78 9.15 7.49
C LYS A 103 3.53 9.04 8.83
N ILE A 104 3.32 7.97 9.58
CA ILE A 104 3.98 7.75 10.89
C ILE A 104 4.75 6.44 10.92
N SER A 105 5.81 6.40 11.72
CA SER A 105 6.66 5.23 11.94
C SER A 105 6.02 4.22 12.88
N LEU A 106 6.56 3.00 12.96
CA LEU A 106 6.08 1.98 13.90
C LEU A 106 6.20 2.44 15.36
N SER A 107 7.26 3.19 15.71
CA SER A 107 7.45 3.74 17.06
C SER A 107 6.34 4.73 17.42
N ASP A 108 6.02 5.63 16.51
CA ASP A 108 4.95 6.61 16.72
C ASP A 108 3.57 5.97 16.65
N TYR A 109 3.41 4.91 15.86
CA TYR A 109 2.20 4.11 15.84
C TYR A 109 1.94 3.41 17.18
N ASN A 110 2.97 2.96 17.89
CA ASN A 110 2.80 2.46 19.26
C ASN A 110 2.31 3.53 20.23
N LYS A 111 2.84 4.76 20.14
CA LYS A 111 2.36 5.89 20.95
C LYS A 111 0.91 6.25 20.60
N PHE A 112 0.57 6.21 19.31
CA PHE A 112 -0.79 6.40 18.83
C PHE A 112 -1.77 5.38 19.44
N LEU A 113 -1.38 4.09 19.47
CA LEU A 113 -2.17 3.04 20.12
C LEU A 113 -2.30 3.25 21.63
N ASP A 114 -1.24 3.71 22.30
CA ASP A 114 -1.25 4.01 23.73
C ASP A 114 -2.17 5.19 24.08
N ASP A 115 -2.12 6.28 23.33
CA ASP A 115 -3.02 7.42 23.54
C ASP A 115 -4.49 7.06 23.27
N LEU A 116 -4.74 6.24 22.26
CA LEU A 116 -6.07 5.74 21.93
C LEU A 116 -6.59 4.80 23.02
N ALA A 117 -5.75 3.89 23.52
CA ALA A 117 -6.04 2.99 24.63
C ALA A 117 -6.41 3.76 25.90
N LYS A 118 -5.62 4.78 26.27
CA LYS A 118 -5.89 5.65 27.44
C LYS A 118 -7.21 6.41 27.30
N THR A 119 -7.47 6.97 26.13
CA THR A 119 -8.68 7.78 25.89
C THR A 119 -9.95 6.92 25.92
N LYS A 120 -9.87 5.69 25.40
CA LYS A 120 -11.02 4.78 25.29
C LYS A 120 -11.11 3.74 26.41
N LYS A 121 -10.14 3.73 27.34
CA LYS A 121 -10.02 2.74 28.43
C LYS A 121 -10.07 1.31 27.88
N VAL A 122 -9.31 1.05 26.82
CA VAL A 122 -9.16 -0.27 26.20
C VAL A 122 -7.72 -0.71 26.40
N GLU A 123 -7.50 -1.99 26.69
CA GLU A 123 -6.18 -2.54 26.90
C GLU A 123 -5.34 -2.50 25.61
N LEU A 124 -4.13 -1.93 25.71
CA LEU A 124 -3.18 -1.86 24.58
C LEU A 124 -2.81 -3.26 24.08
N SER A 125 -2.75 -4.25 24.98
CA SER A 125 -2.47 -5.64 24.64
C SER A 125 -3.55 -6.23 23.74
N GLU A 126 -4.83 -6.02 24.07
CA GLU A 126 -5.95 -6.51 23.26
C GLU A 126 -5.96 -5.89 21.86
N ILE A 127 -5.68 -4.58 21.76
CA ILE A 127 -5.62 -3.89 20.47
C ILE A 127 -4.49 -4.48 19.61
N LYS A 128 -3.29 -4.63 20.18
CA LYS A 128 -2.15 -5.21 19.46
C LYS A 128 -2.41 -6.66 19.06
N GLN A 129 -3.03 -7.45 19.92
CA GLN A 129 -3.38 -8.85 19.62
C GLN A 129 -4.36 -8.94 18.47
N LYS A 130 -5.44 -8.14 18.46
CA LYS A 130 -6.40 -8.08 17.35
C LYS A 130 -5.76 -7.62 16.04
N LEU A 131 -4.85 -6.66 16.12
CA LEU A 131 -4.11 -6.15 14.97
C LEU A 131 -3.13 -7.19 14.43
N ALA A 132 -2.47 -7.98 15.28
CA ALA A 132 -1.60 -9.07 14.86
C ALA A 132 -2.38 -10.28 14.31
N SER A 133 -3.55 -10.59 14.90
CA SER A 133 -4.40 -11.70 14.45
C SER A 133 -5.17 -11.40 13.16
N CYS A 134 -5.11 -10.16 12.66
CA CYS A 134 -5.75 -9.87 11.38
C CYS A 134 -4.84 -10.38 10.26
N GLY A 135 -5.39 -11.21 9.36
CA GLY A 135 -4.65 -11.75 8.22
C GLY A 135 -4.23 -10.66 7.23
N ALA A 136 -3.54 -11.04 6.15
CA ALA A 136 -3.00 -10.13 5.14
C ALA A 136 -4.01 -9.04 4.68
N PRO A 137 -3.54 -7.83 4.36
CA PRO A 137 -4.41 -6.72 3.96
C PRO A 137 -5.20 -7.09 2.69
N GLY A 138 -6.53 -7.14 2.81
CA GLY A 138 -7.42 -7.61 1.76
C GLY A 138 -8.70 -6.79 1.67
N VAL A 139 -9.17 -6.54 0.46
CA VAL A 139 -10.42 -5.80 0.24
C VAL A 139 -11.59 -6.78 0.29
N VAL A 140 -12.07 -7.09 1.50
CA VAL A 140 -13.21 -8.02 1.68
C VAL A 140 -14.51 -7.47 1.08
N SER A 141 -14.61 -6.14 0.95
CA SER A 141 -15.70 -5.46 0.23
C SER A 141 -15.21 -4.11 -0.31
N VAL A 142 -15.12 -3.97 -1.62
CA VAL A 142 -14.74 -2.71 -2.27
C VAL A 142 -15.89 -1.73 -2.14
N SER A 143 -15.81 -0.77 -1.22
CA SER A 143 -16.62 0.44 -1.31
C SER A 143 -16.03 1.27 -2.44
N ALA A 144 -16.75 1.43 -3.55
CA ALA A 144 -16.36 2.34 -4.62
C ALA A 144 -16.03 3.71 -4.01
N GLY A 145 -14.79 4.16 -4.19
CA GLY A 145 -14.31 5.38 -3.56
C GLY A 145 -15.13 6.59 -4.02
N LYS A 146 -15.28 7.58 -3.13
CA LYS A 146 -15.99 8.85 -3.39
C LYS A 146 -15.34 9.72 -4.50
N ALA A 147 -14.27 9.23 -5.13
CA ALA A 147 -13.53 9.89 -6.19
C ALA A 147 -14.44 10.26 -7.38
N ALA A 148 -15.39 9.40 -7.77
CA ALA A 148 -16.31 9.69 -8.87
C ALA A 148 -17.14 10.95 -8.61
N ALA A 149 -17.71 11.10 -7.40
CA ALA A 149 -18.51 12.27 -7.04
C ALA A 149 -17.69 13.57 -6.92
N ALA A 150 -16.40 13.48 -6.55
CA ALA A 150 -15.53 14.65 -6.48
C ALA A 150 -15.10 15.12 -7.88
N VAL A 151 -14.79 14.17 -8.78
CA VAL A 151 -14.47 14.45 -10.18
C VAL A 151 -15.68 15.06 -10.88
N ASP A 152 -16.87 14.47 -10.71
CA ASP A 152 -18.12 14.96 -11.29
C ASP A 152 -18.40 16.43 -10.95
N ARG A 153 -18.25 16.81 -9.67
CA ARG A 153 -18.40 18.20 -9.23
C ARG A 153 -17.34 19.14 -9.79
N LEU A 154 -16.12 18.65 -10.03
CA LEU A 154 -15.03 19.45 -10.58
C LEU A 154 -15.13 19.60 -12.10
N THR A 155 -15.82 18.67 -12.78
CA THR A 155 -16.02 18.64 -14.23
C THR A 155 -17.43 19.04 -14.67
N ASP A 156 -18.26 19.57 -13.76
CA ASP A 156 -19.62 20.01 -14.07
C ASP A 156 -19.61 21.31 -14.90
N THR A 157 -19.87 21.16 -16.20
CA THR A 157 -19.90 22.23 -17.20
C THR A 157 -21.15 23.09 -17.11
N SER A 158 -22.20 22.61 -16.43
CA SER A 158 -23.42 23.39 -16.19
C SER A 158 -23.16 24.60 -15.29
N LYS A 159 -22.11 24.53 -14.47
CA LYS A 159 -21.67 25.61 -13.58
C LYS A 159 -20.74 26.61 -14.26
N TYR A 160 -20.39 26.43 -15.53
CA TYR A 160 -19.53 27.36 -16.25
C TYR A 160 -20.26 28.69 -16.48
N THR A 161 -19.60 29.78 -16.11
CA THR A 161 -20.11 31.16 -16.26
C THR A 161 -19.14 32.00 -17.08
N GLY A 162 -19.62 33.15 -17.56
CA GLY A 162 -18.82 34.09 -18.36
C GLY A 162 -18.14 33.42 -19.56
N SER A 163 -16.86 33.71 -19.76
CA SER A 163 -16.07 33.21 -20.89
C SER A 163 -15.89 31.69 -20.93
N HIS A 164 -16.02 30.97 -19.80
CA HIS A 164 -15.97 29.50 -19.82
C HIS A 164 -17.18 28.89 -20.52
N LYS A 165 -18.36 29.53 -20.42
CA LYS A 165 -19.58 29.06 -21.10
C LYS A 165 -19.52 29.21 -22.62
N GLU A 166 -18.81 30.23 -23.09
CA GLU A 166 -18.56 30.43 -24.52
C GLU A 166 -17.53 29.44 -25.05
N ARG A 167 -16.54 29.07 -24.24
CA ARG A 167 -15.42 28.21 -24.65
C ARG A 167 -15.74 26.71 -24.69
N PHE A 168 -16.72 26.24 -23.92
CA PHE A 168 -17.06 24.82 -23.79
C PHE A 168 -18.53 24.55 -24.14
N ASP A 169 -18.82 23.34 -24.62
CA ASP A 169 -20.18 22.85 -24.84
C ASP A 169 -20.75 22.17 -23.58
N ALA A 170 -22.01 21.74 -23.65
CA ALA A 170 -22.69 21.08 -22.53
C ALA A 170 -22.04 19.74 -22.14
N SER A 171 -21.31 19.10 -23.04
CA SER A 171 -20.54 17.89 -22.77
C SER A 171 -19.14 18.18 -22.16
N GLY A 172 -18.76 19.45 -22.03
CA GLY A 172 -17.44 19.88 -21.56
C GLY A 172 -16.33 19.83 -22.60
N LYS A 173 -16.68 19.59 -23.86
CA LYS A 173 -15.73 19.66 -24.96
C LYS A 173 -15.57 21.12 -25.39
N GLY A 174 -14.33 21.53 -25.67
CA GLY A 174 -14.05 22.90 -26.10
C GLY A 174 -14.64 23.19 -27.49
N LYS A 175 -15.31 24.33 -27.65
CA LYS A 175 -15.86 24.82 -28.93
C LYS A 175 -14.81 25.38 -29.90
N GLY A 176 -13.53 25.26 -29.57
CA GLY A 176 -12.43 25.72 -30.41
C GLY A 176 -12.46 27.25 -30.65
N ILE A 177 -12.29 27.65 -31.91
CA ILE A 177 -12.23 29.07 -32.33
C ILE A 177 -13.57 29.77 -32.10
N ALA A 178 -14.69 29.08 -32.33
CA ALA A 178 -16.03 29.63 -32.17
C ALA A 178 -16.33 30.06 -30.73
N GLY A 179 -15.69 29.44 -29.73
CA GLY A 179 -15.83 29.81 -28.33
C GLY A 179 -14.81 30.84 -27.82
N ARG A 180 -13.87 31.27 -28.67
CA ARG A 180 -12.78 32.20 -28.31
C ARG A 180 -12.78 33.49 -29.12
N ARG A 181 -13.42 33.50 -30.29
CA ARG A 181 -13.58 34.65 -31.17
C ARG A 181 -15.06 35.01 -31.25
N ASN A 182 -15.38 36.28 -31.04
CA ASN A 182 -16.69 36.82 -31.40
C ASN A 182 -16.70 37.02 -32.93
N VAL A 183 -17.23 36.04 -33.65
CA VAL A 183 -17.44 36.15 -35.10
C VAL A 183 -18.69 36.98 -35.30
N VAL A 184 -18.52 38.27 -35.55
CA VAL A 184 -19.61 39.19 -35.90
C VAL A 184 -20.00 38.92 -37.35
N ASP A 185 -21.30 39.01 -37.66
CA ASP A 185 -21.79 38.88 -39.04
C ASP A 185 -21.17 39.99 -39.91
N GLY A 186 -20.43 39.58 -40.94
CA GLY A 186 -19.74 40.46 -41.89
C GLY A 186 -20.66 41.03 -42.98
N SER A 187 -21.97 40.76 -42.92
CA SER A 187 -22.97 41.22 -43.89
C SER A 187 -23.14 42.75 -43.97
N GLY A 188 -22.44 43.53 -43.13
CA GLY A 188 -22.58 44.99 -43.03
C GLY A 188 -23.94 45.42 -42.47
N TYR A 189 -24.76 44.47 -42.04
CA TYR A 189 -26.09 44.70 -41.55
C TYR A 189 -26.05 45.22 -40.11
N VAL A 190 -26.70 46.35 -39.87
CA VAL A 190 -26.67 47.04 -38.57
C VAL A 190 -27.48 46.25 -37.54
N SER A 191 -26.87 45.93 -36.40
CA SER A 191 -27.44 45.06 -35.35
C SER A 191 -28.73 45.57 -34.70
N GLY A 192 -29.17 46.79 -35.00
CA GLY A 192 -30.40 47.40 -34.50
C GLY A 192 -31.57 47.43 -35.50
N TYR A 193 -31.35 47.02 -36.76
CA TYR A 193 -32.42 47.02 -37.76
C TYR A 193 -33.13 45.67 -37.76
N GLN A 194 -34.44 45.68 -37.49
CA GLN A 194 -35.24 44.45 -37.33
C GLN A 194 -35.76 43.89 -38.66
N HIS A 195 -35.66 44.67 -39.73
CA HIS A 195 -36.21 44.35 -41.05
C HIS A 195 -35.12 43.91 -42.02
N LYS A 196 -34.38 42.86 -41.64
CA LYS A 196 -33.37 42.26 -42.53
C LYS A 196 -34.14 41.50 -43.60
N ASP A 197 -33.75 41.66 -44.86
CA ASP A 197 -34.29 40.89 -45.99
C ASP A 197 -35.82 41.06 -46.22
N THR A 198 -36.43 42.16 -45.75
CA THR A 198 -37.88 42.42 -45.86
C THR A 198 -38.25 43.36 -47.02
N TYR A 199 -37.26 43.94 -47.70
CA TYR A 199 -37.47 44.90 -48.80
C TYR A 199 -38.09 44.25 -50.05
N ASP A 200 -37.60 43.07 -50.45
CA ASP A 200 -38.07 42.37 -51.65
C ASP A 200 -39.47 41.75 -51.51
N ASN A 201 -40.04 41.78 -50.30
CA ASN A 201 -41.41 41.30 -50.05
C ASN A 201 -42.47 42.42 -50.19
N ALA A 202 -42.05 43.68 -50.30
CA ALA A 202 -42.93 44.85 -50.30
C ALA A 202 -42.89 45.67 -51.61
N HIS A 203 -41.99 45.34 -52.53
CA HIS A 203 -41.79 45.98 -53.84
C HIS A 203 -41.51 44.94 -54.91
#